data_AF-Q0GYU0-F1
#
_entry.id   AF-Q0GYU0-F1
#
_cell.length_a   1.000
_cell.length_b   1.000
_cell.length_c   1.000
_cell.angle_alpha   90.00
_cell.angle_beta   90.00
_cell.angle_gamma   90.00
#
_symmetry.space_group_name_H-M   'P 1'
#
loop_
_entity.id
_entity.type
_entity.pdbx_description
1 polymer ?
#
loop_
_entity_poly.entity_id
_entity_poly.type
_entity_poly.pdbx_seq_one_letter_code
_entity_poly.pdbx_strand_id
1 'polypeptide(L)'
;MYKRQRFLAFATVGAVICTAGSTPSLSQAADSGDGAKKGSYAETHGLTAHDVKNINALNERAPALGQPGKPPAGAPPFRTPALVDDRETPPAEPLDRMPDAYRAYGGRATTVVNNYIRKWQQVYSQRDGKKQQMTEEQRENLSYGCVGVTWINSGFYPTNKLAFAFFDENKYKNDLKNTSPRPNETRAEFEGRIAKASFDEGKGFKRARDVASIMNKALENAPDEGTYLKNLKTDLTNKNDALLHEDSRSNFYSALRNTPSFRERDGGNYDPSKMKAVIYSKHFWSGQDQRGSADKRKYGDAEAFRPDQGTGLVDMSKDRNIPRSPARPGEGWVNFDYGWFGAQTAADADETTWTHGDHYHAPNSGLGPMHVHESKFRKWSAGYADFDRGTYVITFIPKSWNTAPDKVEQGWP
;
A
#
# COMPACT_ATOMS: atom_id res chain seq x y z
N MET A 1 21.98 23.29 -80.64
CA MET A 1 21.12 24.41 -80.18
C MET A 1 21.19 24.48 -78.67
N TYR A 2 21.93 25.48 -78.17
CA TYR A 2 22.07 25.84 -76.77
C TYR A 2 20.94 26.80 -76.36
N LYS A 3 20.39 26.65 -75.14
CA LYS A 3 20.22 27.78 -74.21
C LYS A 3 20.03 27.28 -72.78
N ARG A 4 20.98 27.72 -71.95
CA ARG A 4 21.04 27.62 -70.49
C ARG A 4 20.00 28.54 -69.83
N GLN A 5 19.63 28.24 -68.60
CA GLN A 5 19.65 29.24 -67.54
C GLN A 5 20.29 28.64 -66.27
N ARG A 6 21.18 29.44 -65.68
CA ARG A 6 21.96 29.19 -64.46
C ARG A 6 21.62 30.31 -63.47
N PHE A 7 21.94 30.03 -62.19
CA PHE A 7 22.28 30.96 -61.10
C PHE A 7 21.12 31.69 -60.41
N LEU A 8 21.08 31.93 -59.10
CA LEU A 8 22.15 32.10 -58.09
C LEU A 8 21.73 31.56 -56.70
N ALA A 9 22.75 31.21 -55.90
CA ALA A 9 22.67 31.12 -54.45
C ALA A 9 22.78 32.51 -53.81
N PHE A 10 22.05 32.73 -52.71
CA PHE A 10 22.38 33.74 -51.71
C PHE A 10 22.41 33.08 -50.33
N ALA A 11 23.54 33.21 -49.66
CA ALA A 11 23.71 32.91 -48.25
C ALA A 11 23.23 34.11 -47.44
N THR A 12 22.41 33.86 -46.42
CA THR A 12 22.19 34.77 -45.30
C THR A 12 22.23 34.00 -44.00
N VAL A 13 23.16 34.43 -43.15
CA VAL A 13 23.34 34.05 -41.75
C VAL A 13 22.13 34.57 -40.96
N GLY A 14 21.54 33.73 -40.11
CA GLY A 14 20.43 34.11 -39.23
C GLY A 14 20.36 33.20 -38.01
N ALA A 15 20.33 33.82 -36.83
CA ALA A 15 20.66 33.25 -35.53
C ALA A 15 19.63 32.27 -34.94
N VAL A 16 20.14 31.52 -33.95
CA VAL A 16 19.46 30.64 -33.00
C VAL A 16 18.27 31.32 -32.31
N ILE A 17 17.10 30.66 -32.30
CA ILE A 17 16.21 30.57 -31.14
C ILE A 17 15.67 29.13 -31.09
N CYS A 18 16.12 28.37 -30.10
CA CYS A 18 15.54 27.07 -29.77
C CYS A 18 14.17 27.29 -29.11
N THR A 19 13.09 27.10 -29.85
CA THR A 19 11.77 26.95 -29.26
C THR A 19 11.62 25.52 -28.77
N ALA A 20 11.67 25.35 -27.45
CA ALA A 20 11.28 24.14 -26.76
C ALA A 20 9.81 23.83 -27.11
N GLY A 21 9.62 22.82 -27.97
CA GLY A 21 8.31 22.24 -28.23
C GLY A 21 7.89 21.42 -27.02
N SER A 22 7.04 22.00 -26.18
CA SER A 22 6.30 21.27 -25.15
C SER A 22 5.40 20.23 -25.82
N THR A 23 5.83 18.97 -25.82
CA THR A 23 4.94 17.84 -26.10
C THR A 23 3.95 17.71 -24.95
N PRO A 24 2.63 17.83 -25.17
CA PRO A 24 1.66 17.51 -24.14
C PRO A 24 1.73 16.00 -23.84
N SER A 25 1.97 15.66 -22.59
CA SER A 25 1.92 14.28 -22.11
C SER A 25 0.51 13.74 -22.27
N LEU A 26 0.35 12.74 -23.12
CA LEU A 26 -0.85 11.91 -23.23
C LEU A 26 -1.02 11.09 -21.95
N SER A 27 -1.65 11.68 -20.94
CA SER A 27 -2.19 11.00 -19.75
C SER A 27 -3.68 11.31 -19.56
N GLN A 28 -4.40 11.44 -20.68
CA GLN A 28 -5.86 11.46 -20.76
C GLN A 28 -6.29 10.56 -21.91
N ALA A 29 -6.40 9.26 -21.65
CA ALA A 29 -7.10 8.32 -22.53
C ALA A 29 -7.44 7.04 -21.77
N ALA A 30 -8.31 7.16 -20.76
CA ALA A 30 -9.31 6.16 -20.35
C ALA A 30 -10.07 6.69 -19.12
N ASP A 31 -10.64 7.88 -19.23
CA ASP A 31 -11.80 8.26 -18.41
C ASP A 31 -12.81 8.83 -19.40
N SER A 32 -13.40 7.92 -20.17
CA SER A 32 -14.59 8.23 -20.95
C SER A 32 -15.67 8.63 -19.96
N GLY A 33 -16.11 9.88 -20.06
CA GLY A 33 -17.17 10.48 -19.27
C GLY A 33 -18.42 9.61 -19.20
N ASP A 34 -18.43 8.74 -18.21
CA ASP A 34 -19.58 8.24 -17.50
C ASP A 34 -19.00 7.71 -16.20
N GLY A 35 -19.29 8.39 -15.09
CA GLY A 35 -18.74 8.08 -13.77
C GLY A 35 -19.27 6.75 -13.26
N ALA A 36 -18.79 5.65 -13.84
CA ALA A 36 -19.04 4.30 -13.35
C ALA A 36 -18.61 4.28 -11.88
N LYS A 37 -19.60 4.22 -10.99
CA LYS A 37 -19.35 4.10 -9.56
C LYS A 37 -18.51 2.84 -9.36
N LYS A 38 -17.28 3.00 -8.85
CA LYS A 38 -16.47 1.86 -8.41
C LYS A 38 -17.33 1.08 -7.40
N GLY A 39 -17.47 -0.21 -7.61
CA GLY A 39 -18.22 -1.08 -6.71
C GLY A 39 -17.61 -1.08 -5.31
N SER A 40 -18.41 -1.45 -4.31
CA SER A 40 -17.90 -1.73 -2.99
C SER A 40 -17.03 -3.00 -3.00
N TYR A 41 -16.21 -3.17 -1.97
CA TYR A 41 -15.48 -4.40 -1.69
C TYR A 41 -16.47 -5.56 -1.57
N ALA A 42 -17.56 -5.34 -0.83
CA ALA A 42 -18.62 -6.32 -0.62
C ALA A 42 -19.26 -6.76 -1.94
N GLU A 43 -19.63 -5.83 -2.83
CA GLU A 43 -20.18 -6.14 -4.15
C GLU A 43 -19.19 -6.90 -5.03
N THR A 44 -17.92 -6.52 -4.99
CA THR A 44 -16.87 -7.12 -5.85
C THR A 44 -16.58 -8.57 -5.46
N HIS A 45 -16.71 -8.90 -4.17
CA HIS A 45 -16.38 -10.21 -3.61
C HIS A 45 -17.61 -11.00 -3.15
N GLY A 46 -18.82 -10.52 -3.43
CA GLY A 46 -20.07 -11.19 -3.07
C GLY A 46 -20.31 -11.30 -1.56
N LEU A 47 -19.78 -10.37 -0.76
CA LEU A 47 -19.88 -10.40 0.70
C LEU A 47 -21.25 -9.93 1.18
N THR A 48 -21.82 -10.64 2.15
CA THR A 48 -23.02 -10.20 2.85
C THR A 48 -22.71 -9.13 3.90
N ALA A 49 -23.75 -8.44 4.40
CA ALA A 49 -23.59 -7.50 5.52
C ALA A 49 -23.05 -8.18 6.79
N HIS A 50 -23.31 -9.49 6.97
CA HIS A 50 -22.78 -10.26 8.09
C HIS A 50 -21.26 -10.48 7.93
N ASP A 51 -20.82 -10.85 6.72
CA ASP A 51 -19.41 -11.05 6.39
C ASP A 51 -18.60 -9.78 6.64
N VAL A 52 -19.08 -8.64 6.14
CA VAL A 52 -18.43 -7.33 6.35
C VAL A 52 -18.31 -7.00 7.84
N LYS A 53 -19.35 -7.30 8.64
CA LYS A 53 -19.32 -7.08 10.09
C LYS A 53 -18.25 -7.95 10.77
N ASN A 54 -18.13 -9.21 10.39
CA ASN A 54 -17.14 -10.13 10.96
C ASN A 54 -15.71 -9.72 10.57
N ILE A 55 -15.49 -9.38 9.29
CA ILE A 55 -14.21 -8.85 8.79
C ILE A 55 -13.78 -7.62 9.60
N ASN A 56 -14.67 -6.63 9.73
CA ASN A 56 -14.36 -5.40 10.48
C ASN A 56 -14.05 -5.69 11.95
N ALA A 57 -14.84 -6.56 12.60
CA ALA A 57 -14.64 -6.90 14.01
C ALA A 57 -13.29 -7.61 14.26
N LEU A 58 -12.87 -8.50 13.35
CA LEU A 58 -11.56 -9.16 13.44
C LEU A 58 -10.42 -8.17 13.19
N ASN A 59 -10.55 -7.34 12.14
CA ASN A 59 -9.56 -6.33 11.76
C ASN A 59 -9.32 -5.27 12.86
N GLU A 60 -10.35 -4.90 13.61
CA GLU A 60 -10.23 -3.98 14.75
C GLU A 60 -9.48 -4.61 15.94
N ARG A 61 -9.53 -5.93 16.10
CA ARG A 61 -8.87 -6.67 17.21
C ARG A 61 -7.43 -7.06 16.90
N ALA A 62 -7.11 -7.33 15.63
CA ALA A 62 -5.80 -7.82 15.19
C ALA A 62 -4.58 -7.00 15.71
N PRO A 63 -4.60 -5.65 15.75
CA PRO A 63 -3.47 -4.88 16.29
C PRO A 63 -3.13 -5.21 17.75
N ALA A 64 -4.12 -5.56 18.57
CA ALA A 64 -3.92 -5.88 19.98
C ALA A 64 -3.31 -7.27 20.21
N LEU A 65 -3.51 -8.17 19.24
CA LEU A 65 -2.98 -9.54 19.21
C LEU A 65 -1.55 -9.56 18.67
N GLY A 66 -1.22 -8.70 17.69
CA GLY A 66 0.12 -8.60 17.10
C GLY A 66 1.17 -7.83 17.92
N GLN A 67 0.93 -7.57 19.22
CA GLN A 67 1.92 -6.90 20.09
C GLN A 67 2.95 -7.90 20.65
N PRO A 68 4.26 -7.61 20.53
CA PRO A 68 5.31 -8.47 21.09
C PRO A 68 5.15 -8.67 22.60
N GLY A 69 5.20 -9.93 23.07
CA GLY A 69 5.24 -10.28 24.50
C GLY A 69 3.89 -10.67 25.13
N LYS A 70 2.80 -10.82 24.36
CA LYS A 70 1.58 -11.49 24.84
C LYS A 70 1.59 -12.95 24.42
N PRO A 71 1.31 -13.91 25.33
CA PRO A 71 1.13 -15.31 24.95
C PRO A 71 -0.08 -15.44 23.99
N PRO A 72 -0.08 -16.45 23.09
CA PRO A 72 -1.29 -16.79 22.35
C PRO A 72 -2.41 -17.06 23.36
N ALA A 73 -3.57 -16.46 23.12
CA ALA A 73 -4.59 -16.24 24.13
C ALA A 73 -4.94 -17.50 24.95
N GLY A 74 -4.63 -17.46 26.25
CA GLY A 74 -5.47 -18.10 27.25
C GLY A 74 -6.76 -17.28 27.38
N ALA A 75 -7.89 -17.99 27.44
CA ALA A 75 -9.25 -17.43 27.38
C ALA A 75 -9.46 -16.13 28.19
N PRO A 76 -10.17 -15.12 27.65
CA PRO A 76 -10.41 -13.87 28.36
C PRO A 76 -11.39 -14.06 29.53
N PRO A 77 -11.16 -13.43 30.69
CA PRO A 77 -12.21 -13.26 31.67
C PRO A 77 -13.12 -12.12 31.20
N PHE A 78 -14.44 -12.34 31.35
CA PHE A 78 -15.56 -11.43 31.07
C PHE A 78 -16.25 -11.57 29.70
N ARG A 79 -17.51 -12.00 29.81
CA ARG A 79 -18.51 -12.23 28.77
C ARG A 79 -18.65 -11.05 27.80
N THR A 80 -18.17 -11.25 26.57
CA THR A 80 -18.74 -10.64 25.35
C THR A 80 -19.57 -11.71 24.64
N PRO A 81 -20.66 -11.36 23.92
CA PRO A 81 -21.45 -12.35 23.22
C PRO A 81 -20.56 -13.12 22.25
N ALA A 82 -20.66 -14.44 22.25
CA ALA A 82 -19.93 -15.34 21.37
C ALA A 82 -20.23 -15.00 19.90
N LEU A 83 -19.40 -14.14 19.31
CA LEU A 83 -19.16 -14.16 17.87
C LEU A 83 -18.19 -15.32 17.67
N VAL A 84 -18.64 -16.33 16.92
CA VAL A 84 -17.82 -17.46 16.52
C VAL A 84 -16.56 -16.88 15.87
N ASP A 85 -15.40 -17.09 16.48
CA ASP A 85 -14.11 -16.85 15.82
C ASP A 85 -13.93 -18.01 14.83
N ASP A 86 -14.60 -17.89 13.68
CA ASP A 86 -14.61 -18.86 12.58
C ASP A 86 -13.35 -18.76 11.72
N ARG A 87 -12.40 -17.88 12.12
CA ARG A 87 -11.09 -17.80 11.49
C ARG A 87 -10.30 -19.05 11.81
N GLU A 88 -9.85 -19.72 10.76
CA GLU A 88 -9.01 -20.91 10.86
C GLU A 88 -7.58 -20.58 10.42
N THR A 89 -6.61 -21.24 11.05
CA THR A 89 -5.21 -21.22 10.60
C THR A 89 -5.06 -22.29 9.52
N PRO A 90 -4.63 -21.94 8.28
CA PRO A 90 -4.39 -22.92 7.24
C PRO A 90 -3.39 -23.99 7.72
N PRO A 91 -3.56 -25.28 7.39
CA PRO A 91 -2.64 -26.33 7.81
C PRO A 91 -1.23 -26.14 7.25
N ALA A 92 -0.24 -26.83 7.84
CA ALA A 92 1.13 -26.82 7.35
C ALA A 92 1.21 -27.51 5.97
N GLU A 93 1.88 -26.87 5.02
CA GLU A 93 2.14 -27.44 3.70
C GLU A 93 3.58 -27.96 3.63
N PRO A 94 3.82 -29.22 3.20
CA PRO A 94 5.18 -29.75 3.04
C PRO A 94 6.06 -28.90 2.13
N LEU A 95 7.35 -28.76 2.45
CA LEU A 95 8.27 -27.90 1.68
C LEU A 95 8.55 -28.42 0.26
N ASP A 96 8.41 -29.73 0.04
CA ASP A 96 8.56 -30.40 -1.25
C ASP A 96 7.28 -30.35 -2.10
N ARG A 97 6.13 -30.01 -1.50
CA ARG A 97 4.87 -29.86 -2.23
C ARG A 97 4.86 -28.57 -3.05
N MET A 98 4.86 -28.72 -4.37
CA MET A 98 4.75 -27.58 -5.28
C MET A 98 3.33 -26.99 -5.30
N PRO A 99 3.20 -25.68 -5.53
CA PRO A 99 1.91 -25.05 -5.78
C PRO A 99 1.27 -25.57 -7.08
N ASP A 100 -0.06 -25.60 -7.07
CA ASP A 100 -0.89 -25.81 -8.25
C ASP A 100 -0.80 -24.60 -9.18
N ALA A 101 -0.93 -24.85 -10.48
CA ALA A 101 -0.74 -23.81 -11.48
C ALA A 101 -1.89 -22.78 -11.48
N TYR A 102 -1.57 -21.50 -11.56
CA TYR A 102 -2.52 -20.40 -11.71
C TYR A 102 -1.87 -19.22 -12.43
N ARG A 103 -2.66 -18.44 -13.19
CA ARG A 103 -2.14 -17.34 -14.02
C ARG A 103 -2.93 -16.06 -13.86
N ALA A 104 -2.32 -14.95 -14.23
CA ALA A 104 -2.99 -13.66 -14.20
C ALA A 104 -4.04 -13.54 -15.31
N TYR A 105 -5.19 -12.95 -14.98
CA TYR A 105 -6.20 -12.52 -15.93
C TYR A 105 -6.55 -11.06 -15.65
N GLY A 106 -6.56 -10.23 -16.70
CA GLY A 106 -6.84 -8.79 -16.56
C GLY A 106 -5.95 -8.09 -15.54
N GLY A 107 -4.67 -8.49 -15.45
CA GLY A 107 -3.69 -7.89 -14.54
C GLY A 107 -3.75 -8.38 -13.08
N ARG A 108 -4.49 -9.45 -12.75
CA ARG A 108 -4.54 -10.04 -11.41
C ARG A 108 -4.48 -11.58 -11.48
N ALA A 109 -3.59 -12.19 -10.73
CA ALA A 109 -3.62 -13.63 -10.45
C ALA A 109 -4.25 -13.86 -9.07
N THR A 110 -4.84 -15.02 -8.84
CA THR A 110 -5.52 -15.35 -7.58
C THR A 110 -5.43 -16.84 -7.30
N THR A 111 -5.22 -17.20 -6.04
CA THR A 111 -5.18 -18.58 -5.60
C THR A 111 -5.61 -18.71 -4.14
N VAL A 112 -6.10 -19.87 -3.73
CA VAL A 112 -6.46 -20.13 -2.32
C VAL A 112 -5.23 -20.08 -1.42
N VAL A 113 -5.39 -19.63 -0.17
CA VAL A 113 -4.28 -19.40 0.77
C VAL A 113 -3.36 -20.62 0.94
N ASN A 114 -3.89 -21.85 0.96
CA ASN A 114 -3.08 -23.08 1.01
C ASN A 114 -2.10 -23.19 -0.16
N ASN A 115 -2.54 -22.84 -1.37
CA ASN A 115 -1.69 -22.87 -2.55
C ASN A 115 -0.69 -21.71 -2.54
N TYR A 116 -1.10 -20.53 -2.06
CA TYR A 116 -0.20 -19.41 -1.85
C TYR A 116 0.90 -19.72 -0.82
N ILE A 117 0.60 -20.43 0.27
CA ILE A 117 1.60 -20.89 1.25
C ILE A 117 2.67 -21.73 0.55
N ARG A 118 2.27 -22.68 -0.31
CA ARG A 118 3.24 -23.47 -1.11
C ARG A 118 4.12 -22.54 -1.94
N LYS A 119 3.55 -21.55 -2.63
CA LYS A 119 4.32 -20.62 -3.47
C LYS A 119 5.30 -19.83 -2.61
N TRP A 120 4.80 -19.24 -1.53
CA TRP A 120 5.60 -18.48 -0.58
C TRP A 120 6.77 -19.30 -0.03
N GLN A 121 6.54 -20.57 0.30
CA GLN A 121 7.60 -21.50 0.73
C GLN A 121 8.67 -21.75 -0.34
N GLN A 122 8.31 -21.73 -1.62
CA GLN A 122 9.28 -21.91 -2.71
C GLN A 122 10.10 -20.65 -3.00
N VAL A 123 9.47 -19.48 -2.99
CA VAL A 123 10.11 -18.25 -3.49
C VAL A 123 10.41 -17.21 -2.43
N TYR A 124 9.59 -17.05 -1.39
CA TYR A 124 9.69 -15.92 -0.45
C TYR A 124 10.23 -16.30 0.94
N SER A 125 10.22 -17.59 1.28
CA SER A 125 10.58 -18.10 2.61
C SER A 125 12.06 -18.05 2.95
N GLN A 126 12.93 -17.72 1.99
CA GLN A 126 14.35 -17.90 2.18
C GLN A 126 14.88 -17.03 3.32
N ARG A 127 15.70 -17.67 4.17
CA ARG A 127 16.58 -17.03 5.15
C ARG A 127 17.99 -17.46 4.82
N ASP A 128 18.87 -16.50 4.50
CA ASP A 128 20.25 -16.76 4.06
C ASP A 128 20.31 -17.77 2.89
N GLY A 129 19.40 -17.60 1.92
CA GLY A 129 19.30 -18.45 0.72
C GLY A 129 18.69 -19.84 0.94
N LYS A 130 18.30 -20.20 2.17
CA LYS A 130 17.68 -21.51 2.47
C LYS A 130 16.17 -21.37 2.60
N LYS A 131 15.42 -22.13 1.79
CA LYS A 131 13.95 -22.22 1.88
C LYS A 131 13.53 -22.79 3.23
N GLN A 132 12.41 -22.33 3.74
CA GLN A 132 11.83 -22.77 5.01
C GLN A 132 10.33 -23.01 4.85
N GLN A 133 9.76 -23.88 5.68
CA GLN A 133 8.30 -23.93 5.83
C GLN A 133 7.80 -22.66 6.50
N MET A 134 6.59 -22.25 6.14
CA MET A 134 5.90 -21.21 6.88
C MET A 134 5.55 -21.74 8.27
N THR A 135 5.98 -21.03 9.31
CA THR A 135 5.73 -21.44 10.69
C THR A 135 4.23 -21.41 11.01
N GLU A 136 3.82 -22.05 12.11
CA GLU A 136 2.44 -21.97 12.57
C GLU A 136 1.99 -20.53 12.85
N GLU A 137 2.83 -19.75 13.55
CA GLU A 137 2.59 -18.33 13.80
C GLU A 137 2.47 -17.51 12.50
N GLN A 138 3.32 -17.78 11.50
CA GLN A 138 3.20 -17.13 10.20
C GLN A 138 1.90 -17.51 9.48
N ARG A 139 1.51 -18.79 9.50
CA ARG A 139 0.22 -19.24 8.92
C ARG A 139 -0.96 -18.61 9.64
N GLU A 140 -0.88 -18.48 10.95
CA GLU A 140 -1.89 -17.82 11.77
C GLU A 140 -2.00 -16.34 11.37
N ASN A 141 -0.88 -15.61 11.31
CA ASN A 141 -0.86 -14.20 10.93
C ASN A 141 -1.36 -13.99 9.49
N LEU A 142 -1.01 -14.89 8.57
CA LEU A 142 -1.47 -14.86 7.18
C LEU A 142 -3.01 -14.99 7.09
N SER A 143 -3.63 -15.76 7.99
CA SER A 143 -5.05 -16.06 7.92
C SER A 143 -5.98 -14.90 8.31
N TYR A 144 -5.42 -13.76 8.72
CA TYR A 144 -6.15 -12.50 8.93
C TYR A 144 -6.53 -11.77 7.63
N GLY A 145 -6.26 -12.34 6.45
CA GLY A 145 -6.71 -11.79 5.18
C GLY A 145 -5.80 -10.68 4.64
N CYS A 146 -6.38 -9.56 4.24
CA CYS A 146 -5.68 -8.42 3.61
C CYS A 146 -4.39 -8.03 4.35
N VAL A 147 -4.43 -7.92 5.68
CA VAL A 147 -3.26 -7.56 6.49
C VAL A 147 -2.22 -8.67 6.60
N GLY A 148 -2.64 -9.94 6.48
CA GLY A 148 -1.83 -11.11 6.80
C GLY A 148 -0.59 -11.24 5.92
N VAL A 149 -0.71 -10.96 4.62
CA VAL A 149 0.44 -10.98 3.69
C VAL A 149 1.50 -9.96 4.09
N THR A 150 1.09 -8.74 4.42
CA THR A 150 2.02 -7.69 4.87
C THR A 150 2.66 -8.09 6.19
N TRP A 151 1.88 -8.61 7.13
CA TRP A 151 2.36 -9.04 8.46
C TRP A 151 3.44 -10.12 8.36
N ILE A 152 3.21 -11.20 7.60
CA ILE A 152 4.22 -12.27 7.48
C ILE A 152 5.48 -11.82 6.75
N ASN A 153 5.35 -10.90 5.79
CA ASN A 153 6.46 -10.47 4.95
C ASN A 153 7.34 -9.42 5.63
N SER A 154 6.76 -8.56 6.48
CA SER A 154 7.48 -7.60 7.32
C SER A 154 7.96 -8.21 8.64
N GLY A 155 7.30 -9.28 9.11
CA GLY A 155 7.56 -9.92 10.39
C GLY A 155 6.85 -9.28 11.58
N PHE A 156 5.99 -8.28 11.38
CA PHE A 156 5.25 -7.61 12.45
C PHE A 156 3.97 -6.96 11.92
N TYR A 157 2.97 -6.77 12.80
CA TYR A 157 1.71 -6.14 12.42
C TYR A 157 1.95 -4.68 11.94
N PRO A 158 1.42 -4.26 10.78
CA PRO A 158 1.74 -2.95 10.20
C PRO A 158 1.32 -1.79 11.10
N THR A 159 2.29 -0.93 11.43
CA THR A 159 2.07 0.25 12.29
C THR A 159 1.71 1.52 11.51
N ASN A 160 1.96 1.55 10.20
CA ASN A 160 1.68 2.68 9.29
C ASN A 160 2.36 4.01 9.66
N LYS A 161 3.37 4.00 10.54
CA LYS A 161 3.95 5.23 11.10
C LYS A 161 4.65 6.12 10.08
N LEU A 162 5.39 5.54 9.13
CA LEU A 162 6.09 6.26 8.08
C LEU A 162 5.35 6.10 6.76
N ALA A 163 4.34 6.93 6.54
CA ALA A 163 3.42 6.86 5.41
C ALA A 163 3.56 8.07 4.50
N PHE A 164 3.46 7.84 3.19
CA PHE A 164 3.48 8.87 2.16
C PHE A 164 2.22 8.83 1.30
N ALA A 165 1.81 10.01 0.84
CA ALA A 165 0.81 10.17 -0.21
C ALA A 165 1.13 11.42 -1.03
N PHE A 166 0.38 11.62 -2.12
CA PHE A 166 0.39 12.88 -2.87
C PHE A 166 -1.03 13.39 -2.99
N PHE A 167 -1.20 14.70 -2.76
CA PHE A 167 -2.48 15.40 -2.87
C PHE A 167 -2.28 16.71 -3.63
N ASP A 168 -3.01 16.89 -4.74
CA ASP A 168 -2.98 18.11 -5.53
C ASP A 168 -3.90 19.17 -4.91
N GLU A 169 -3.33 20.00 -4.04
CA GLU A 169 -4.05 21.06 -3.33
C GLU A 169 -4.63 22.11 -4.30
N ASN A 170 -3.98 22.35 -5.45
CA ASN A 170 -4.47 23.28 -6.46
C ASN A 170 -5.68 22.72 -7.19
N LYS A 171 -5.61 21.45 -7.61
CA LYS A 171 -6.76 20.73 -8.19
C LYS A 171 -7.94 20.72 -7.22
N TYR A 172 -7.70 20.38 -5.94
CA TYR A 172 -8.75 20.37 -4.93
C TYR A 172 -9.46 21.72 -4.81
N LYS A 173 -8.71 22.81 -4.63
CA LYS A 173 -9.26 24.18 -4.52
C LYS A 173 -9.97 24.62 -5.80
N ASN A 174 -9.38 24.33 -6.96
CA ASN A 174 -9.96 24.65 -8.25
C ASN A 174 -11.30 23.93 -8.44
N ASP A 175 -11.33 22.63 -8.19
CA ASP A 175 -12.52 21.82 -8.42
C ASP A 175 -13.64 22.18 -7.43
N LEU A 176 -13.31 22.48 -6.16
CA LEU A 176 -14.30 22.97 -5.19
C LEU A 176 -14.94 24.30 -5.58
N LYS A 177 -14.20 25.18 -6.25
CA LYS A 177 -14.65 26.51 -6.66
C LYS A 177 -15.38 26.50 -8.00
N ASN A 178 -14.86 25.71 -8.95
CA ASN A 178 -15.24 25.79 -10.37
C ASN A 178 -16.09 24.61 -10.84
N THR A 179 -16.34 23.61 -9.99
CA THR A 179 -17.32 22.54 -10.26
C THR A 179 -18.47 22.62 -9.26
N SER A 180 -19.58 21.94 -9.59
CA SER A 180 -20.77 21.90 -8.74
C SER A 180 -21.09 20.47 -8.33
N PRO A 181 -21.82 20.27 -7.21
CA PRO A 181 -22.37 18.97 -6.86
C PRO A 181 -23.16 18.36 -8.02
N ARG A 182 -23.03 17.04 -8.21
CA ARG A 182 -23.82 16.28 -9.17
C ARG A 182 -25.31 16.28 -8.72
N PRO A 183 -26.26 15.96 -9.62
CA PRO A 183 -27.65 15.79 -9.22
C PRO A 183 -27.78 14.79 -8.06
N ASN A 184 -28.48 15.20 -6.99
CA ASN A 184 -28.68 14.45 -5.74
C ASN A 184 -27.42 14.22 -4.89
N GLU A 185 -26.32 14.92 -5.16
CA GLU A 185 -25.11 14.87 -4.35
C GLU A 185 -25.19 15.93 -3.23
N THR A 186 -25.00 15.52 -1.99
CA THR A 186 -24.93 16.46 -0.86
C THR A 186 -23.63 17.27 -0.93
N ARG A 187 -23.56 18.40 -0.22
CA ARG A 187 -22.32 19.18 -0.16
C ARG A 187 -21.14 18.38 0.42
N ALA A 188 -21.39 17.56 1.45
CA ALA A 188 -20.36 16.71 2.05
C ALA A 188 -19.89 15.59 1.09
N GLU A 189 -20.81 14.99 0.34
CA GLU A 189 -20.49 14.01 -0.70
C GLU A 189 -19.65 14.62 -1.82
N PHE A 190 -20.01 15.83 -2.27
CA PHE A 190 -19.23 16.60 -3.22
C PHE A 190 -17.81 16.85 -2.71
N GLU A 191 -17.65 17.42 -1.51
CA GLU A 191 -16.33 17.75 -0.95
C GLU A 191 -15.47 16.50 -0.73
N GLY A 192 -16.04 15.44 -0.17
CA GLY A 192 -15.36 14.15 0.01
C GLY A 192 -14.90 13.53 -1.30
N ARG A 193 -15.76 13.54 -2.34
CA ARG A 193 -15.40 13.04 -3.68
C ARG A 193 -14.29 13.87 -4.33
N ILE A 194 -14.34 15.20 -4.22
CA ILE A 194 -13.32 16.08 -4.80
C ILE A 194 -11.97 15.89 -4.09
N ALA A 195 -11.98 15.71 -2.77
CA ALA A 195 -10.77 15.34 -2.03
C ALA A 195 -10.22 13.98 -2.49
N LYS A 196 -11.05 12.92 -2.53
CA LYS A 196 -10.63 11.60 -3.02
C LYS A 196 -10.00 11.68 -4.41
N ALA A 197 -10.61 12.43 -5.33
CA ALA A 197 -10.12 12.61 -6.70
C ALA A 197 -8.89 13.52 -6.83
N SER A 198 -8.44 14.14 -5.75
CA SER A 198 -7.24 14.99 -5.72
C SER A 198 -6.02 14.25 -5.17
N PHE A 199 -6.19 13.02 -4.67
CA PHE A 199 -5.08 12.11 -4.42
C PHE A 199 -4.57 11.51 -5.74
N ASP A 200 -3.25 11.38 -5.84
CA ASP A 200 -2.58 10.67 -6.94
C ASP A 200 -1.72 9.55 -6.36
N GLU A 201 -2.23 8.32 -6.45
CA GLU A 201 -1.58 7.14 -5.91
C GLU A 201 -0.27 6.80 -6.63
N GLY A 202 -0.16 7.11 -7.93
CA GLY A 202 1.08 6.91 -8.68
C GLY A 202 2.20 7.82 -8.17
N LYS A 203 1.90 9.11 -7.92
CA LYS A 203 2.85 10.05 -7.31
C LYS A 203 3.15 9.71 -5.86
N GLY A 204 2.16 9.29 -5.07
CA GLY A 204 2.36 8.83 -3.70
C GLY A 204 3.30 7.62 -3.62
N PHE A 205 3.08 6.62 -4.47
CA PHE A 205 3.96 5.45 -4.56
C PHE A 205 5.37 5.83 -4.99
N LYS A 206 5.49 6.67 -6.03
CA LYS A 206 6.79 7.16 -6.50
C LYS A 206 7.54 7.88 -5.38
N ARG A 207 6.87 8.73 -4.60
CA ARG A 207 7.48 9.40 -3.45
C ARG A 207 8.05 8.41 -2.44
N ALA A 208 7.27 7.38 -2.07
CA ALA A 208 7.76 6.33 -1.16
C ALA A 208 8.96 5.57 -1.76
N ARG A 209 8.97 5.26 -3.06
CA ARG A 209 10.12 4.62 -3.73
C ARG A 209 11.38 5.49 -3.72
N ASP A 210 11.23 6.77 -4.03
CA ASP A 210 12.35 7.71 -4.05
C ASP A 210 12.98 7.84 -2.65
N VAL A 211 12.14 7.91 -1.60
CA VAL A 211 12.59 7.97 -0.21
C VAL A 211 13.23 6.64 0.24
N ALA A 212 12.61 5.50 -0.08
CA ALA A 212 13.17 4.18 0.24
C ALA A 212 14.52 3.95 -0.44
N SER A 213 14.71 4.46 -1.67
CA SER A 213 15.99 4.43 -2.37
C SER A 213 17.07 5.23 -1.63
N ILE A 214 16.74 6.44 -1.15
CA ILE A 214 17.66 7.25 -0.32
C ILE A 214 18.00 6.53 0.98
N MET A 215 17.00 5.94 1.66
CA MET A 215 17.21 5.17 2.89
C MET A 215 18.12 3.95 2.67
N ASN A 216 17.89 3.19 1.58
CA ASN A 216 18.72 2.04 1.22
C ASN A 216 20.17 2.45 0.92
N LYS A 217 20.38 3.54 0.17
CA LYS A 217 21.73 4.07 -0.07
C LYS A 217 22.42 4.50 1.22
N ALA A 218 21.69 5.13 2.13
CA ALA A 218 22.25 5.59 3.41
C ALA A 218 22.70 4.44 4.33
N LEU A 219 22.05 3.27 4.25
CA LEU A 219 22.38 2.10 5.07
C LEU A 219 23.45 1.18 4.48
N GLU A 220 23.74 1.23 3.17
CA GLU A 220 24.60 0.26 2.47
C GLU A 220 25.96 0.02 3.14
N ASN A 221 26.60 1.08 3.61
CA ASN A 221 27.92 1.04 4.26
C ASN A 221 27.91 1.67 5.66
N ALA A 222 26.76 1.64 6.34
CA ALA A 222 26.61 2.19 7.69
C ALA A 222 26.74 1.07 8.74
N PRO A 223 27.82 1.04 9.55
CA PRO A 223 28.01 0.03 10.59
C PRO A 223 27.15 0.26 11.84
N ASP A 224 26.56 1.45 11.98
CA ASP A 224 25.72 1.86 13.12
C ASP A 224 24.67 2.90 12.70
N GLU A 225 23.65 3.10 13.55
CA GLU A 225 22.55 4.04 13.29
C GLU A 225 23.04 5.49 13.14
N GLY A 226 24.09 5.90 13.87
CA GLY A 226 24.65 7.26 13.79
C GLY A 226 25.21 7.57 12.40
N THR A 227 25.96 6.62 11.84
CA THR A 227 26.50 6.69 10.48
C THR A 227 25.37 6.68 9.44
N TYR A 228 24.36 5.82 9.61
CA TYR A 228 23.17 5.80 8.75
C TYR A 228 22.46 7.16 8.72
N LEU A 229 22.17 7.73 9.89
CA LEU A 229 21.48 9.02 10.00
C LEU A 229 22.31 10.17 9.40
N LYS A 230 23.64 10.13 9.55
CA LYS A 230 24.54 11.10 8.90
C LYS A 230 24.46 10.99 7.38
N ASN A 231 24.58 9.77 6.83
CA ASN A 231 24.50 9.53 5.39
C ASN A 231 23.13 9.96 4.82
N LEU A 232 22.05 9.62 5.52
CA LEU A 232 20.69 10.00 5.15
C LEU A 232 20.54 11.52 5.09
N LYS A 233 21.00 12.25 6.12
CA LYS A 233 20.97 13.71 6.13
C LYS A 233 21.81 14.32 5.00
N THR A 234 22.99 13.78 4.72
CA THR A 234 23.83 14.25 3.60
C THR A 234 23.09 14.13 2.27
N ASP A 235 22.46 12.98 1.99
CA ASP A 235 21.72 12.77 0.75
C ASP A 235 20.47 13.65 0.64
N LEU A 236 19.75 13.87 1.74
CA LEU A 236 18.59 14.78 1.78
C LEU A 236 19.01 16.24 1.53
N THR A 237 20.11 16.70 2.14
CA THR A 237 20.69 18.02 1.88
C THR A 237 21.07 18.19 0.41
N ASN A 238 21.75 17.20 -0.17
CA ASN A 238 22.16 17.24 -1.58
C ASN A 238 20.97 17.32 -2.54
N LYS A 239 19.83 16.77 -2.16
CA LYS A 239 18.59 16.78 -2.94
C LYS A 239 17.65 17.95 -2.61
N ASN A 240 18.01 18.80 -1.64
CA ASN A 240 17.15 19.85 -1.10
C ASN A 240 15.75 19.31 -0.71
N ASP A 241 15.72 18.15 -0.07
CA ASP A 241 14.47 17.47 0.30
C ASP A 241 13.97 17.97 1.66
N ALA A 242 12.69 18.32 1.76
CA ALA A 242 12.07 18.84 2.97
C ALA A 242 12.15 17.87 4.17
N LEU A 243 12.27 16.55 3.90
CA LEU A 243 12.47 15.54 4.94
C LEU A 243 13.75 15.77 5.78
N LEU A 244 14.71 16.55 5.27
CA LEU A 244 15.90 16.95 6.04
C LEU A 244 15.53 17.56 7.39
N HIS A 245 14.45 18.35 7.42
CA HIS A 245 14.03 19.15 8.57
C HIS A 245 13.08 18.43 9.54
N GLU A 246 12.78 17.15 9.29
CA GLU A 246 12.00 16.34 10.23
C GLU A 246 12.68 16.26 11.59
N ASP A 247 11.87 16.20 12.65
CA ASP A 247 12.38 16.05 14.01
C ASP A 247 13.17 14.74 14.18
N SER A 248 14.21 14.75 15.00
CA SER A 248 15.06 13.57 15.25
C SER A 248 14.31 12.35 15.84
N ARG A 249 13.13 12.57 16.43
CA ARG A 249 12.22 11.55 16.95
C ARG A 249 11.00 11.31 16.05
N SER A 250 10.90 11.99 14.91
CA SER A 250 9.86 11.77 13.91
C SER A 250 9.78 10.32 13.47
N ASN A 251 8.64 9.91 12.93
CA ASN A 251 8.48 8.57 12.35
C ASN A 251 9.45 8.33 11.18
N PHE A 252 9.92 9.38 10.49
CA PHE A 252 10.90 9.29 9.42
C PHE A 252 12.29 8.86 9.93
N TYR A 253 12.90 9.65 10.82
CA TYR A 253 14.25 9.35 11.32
C TYR A 253 14.28 8.17 12.29
N SER A 254 13.17 7.85 12.96
CA SER A 254 13.10 6.73 13.89
C SER A 254 12.67 5.40 13.27
N ALA A 255 12.30 5.35 11.98
CA ALA A 255 11.74 4.16 11.34
C ALA A 255 12.64 2.91 11.46
N LEU A 256 13.96 3.06 11.23
CA LEU A 256 14.91 1.95 11.33
C LEU A 256 14.99 1.41 12.76
N ARG A 257 15.29 2.26 13.74
CA ARG A 257 15.43 1.83 15.15
C ARG A 257 14.14 1.29 15.78
N ASN A 258 12.99 1.72 15.24
CA ASN A 258 11.68 1.24 15.68
C ASN A 258 11.26 -0.07 15.02
N THR A 259 12.00 -0.55 14.01
CA THR A 259 11.75 -1.86 13.38
C THR A 259 12.23 -2.98 14.32
N PRO A 260 11.37 -3.93 14.74
CA PRO A 260 11.77 -4.96 15.70
C PRO A 260 13.00 -5.77 15.28
N SER A 261 12.99 -6.27 14.05
CA SER A 261 14.05 -7.09 13.48
C SER A 261 15.39 -6.37 13.31
N PHE A 262 15.44 -5.03 13.38
CA PHE A 262 16.71 -4.29 13.42
C PHE A 262 17.51 -4.60 14.70
N ARG A 263 16.84 -4.83 15.83
CA ARG A 263 17.47 -5.06 17.15
C ARG A 263 17.75 -6.54 17.42
N GLU A 264 17.09 -7.43 16.68
CA GLU A 264 17.22 -8.88 16.83
C GLU A 264 18.58 -9.36 16.36
N ARG A 265 19.15 -10.33 17.10
CA ARG A 265 20.49 -10.87 16.84
C ARG A 265 20.61 -11.57 15.48
N ASP A 266 19.55 -12.24 15.08
CA ASP A 266 19.37 -12.98 13.82
C ASP A 266 18.76 -12.12 12.68
N GLY A 267 18.44 -10.86 12.98
CA GLY A 267 18.01 -9.86 12.00
C GLY A 267 19.11 -8.85 11.70
N GLY A 268 18.88 -7.59 12.07
CA GLY A 268 19.79 -6.48 11.86
C GLY A 268 20.92 -6.39 12.88
N ASN A 269 20.74 -6.90 14.10
CA ASN A 269 21.72 -6.82 15.18
C ASN A 269 22.33 -5.42 15.36
N TYR A 270 21.47 -4.38 15.32
CA TYR A 270 21.82 -2.97 15.40
C TYR A 270 22.72 -2.44 14.26
N ASP A 271 22.90 -3.21 13.19
CA ASP A 271 23.73 -2.88 12.02
C ASP A 271 22.82 -2.53 10.82
N PRO A 272 22.72 -1.24 10.44
CA PRO A 272 21.86 -0.80 9.34
C PRO A 272 22.19 -1.47 8.01
N SER A 273 23.45 -1.84 7.76
CA SER A 273 23.88 -2.47 6.51
C SER A 273 23.24 -3.83 6.26
N LYS A 274 22.70 -4.46 7.31
CA LYS A 274 21.95 -5.72 7.25
C LYS A 274 20.46 -5.54 6.99
N MET A 275 19.97 -4.31 6.88
CA MET A 275 18.55 -4.02 6.68
C MET A 275 18.26 -3.56 5.24
N LYS A 276 17.02 -3.69 4.81
CA LYS A 276 16.51 -3.22 3.52
C LYS A 276 15.18 -2.53 3.74
N ALA A 277 15.02 -1.33 3.17
CA ALA A 277 13.75 -0.63 3.14
C ALA A 277 12.79 -1.33 2.17
N VAL A 278 11.54 -1.50 2.61
CA VAL A 278 10.44 -2.14 1.87
C VAL A 278 9.19 -1.29 1.95
N ILE A 279 8.31 -1.43 0.97
CA ILE A 279 7.07 -0.67 0.86
C ILE A 279 5.87 -1.62 0.86
N TYR A 280 4.83 -1.21 1.58
CA TYR A 280 3.47 -1.72 1.43
C TYR A 280 2.50 -0.54 1.35
N SER A 281 1.25 -0.80 1.00
CA SER A 281 0.22 0.22 0.92
C SER A 281 -0.98 -0.15 1.78
N LYS A 282 -1.66 0.88 2.31
CA LYS A 282 -2.95 0.75 2.99
C LYS A 282 -3.98 1.62 2.28
N HIS A 283 -5.10 1.01 1.90
CA HIS A 283 -6.33 1.71 1.52
C HIS A 283 -7.28 1.74 2.72
N PHE A 284 -7.85 2.91 3.00
CA PHE A 284 -8.66 3.11 4.21
C PHE A 284 -9.64 4.29 4.05
N TRP A 285 -10.47 4.49 5.07
CA TRP A 285 -11.48 5.54 5.13
C TRP A 285 -11.02 6.78 5.90
N SER A 286 -11.31 7.98 5.40
CA SER A 286 -10.89 9.25 6.02
C SER A 286 -11.74 9.69 7.21
N GLY A 287 -13.05 9.49 7.14
CA GLY A 287 -13.98 9.99 8.15
C GLY A 287 -14.09 9.02 9.32
N GLN A 288 -13.07 8.91 10.17
CA GLN A 288 -13.01 7.92 11.27
C GLN A 288 -13.40 8.46 12.65
N ASP A 289 -13.60 9.76 12.82
CA ASP A 289 -14.02 10.31 14.11
C ASP A 289 -15.49 9.96 14.41
N GLN A 290 -15.70 9.04 15.36
CA GLN A 290 -17.03 8.61 15.81
C GLN A 290 -17.81 9.71 16.53
N ARG A 291 -17.13 10.75 17.02
CA ARG A 291 -17.77 11.93 17.62
C ARG A 291 -18.00 13.06 16.61
N GLY A 292 -17.50 12.88 15.38
CA GLY A 292 -17.67 13.82 14.28
C GLY A 292 -19.05 13.75 13.64
N SER A 293 -19.25 14.53 12.56
CA SER A 293 -20.53 14.53 11.85
C SER A 293 -20.80 13.22 11.12
N ALA A 294 -22.07 12.82 11.09
CA ALA A 294 -22.51 11.64 10.34
C ALA A 294 -22.20 11.75 8.84
N ASP A 295 -22.19 12.97 8.30
CA ASP A 295 -21.84 13.22 6.90
C ASP A 295 -20.39 12.84 6.61
N LYS A 296 -19.43 13.27 7.44
CA LYS A 296 -18.01 12.88 7.26
C LYS A 296 -17.83 11.37 7.39
N ARG A 297 -18.55 10.73 8.31
CA ARG A 297 -18.55 9.27 8.48
C ARG A 297 -19.03 8.53 7.23
N LYS A 298 -19.99 9.08 6.47
CA LYS A 298 -20.60 8.45 5.27
C LYS A 298 -19.94 8.84 3.96
N TYR A 299 -19.45 10.08 3.86
CA TYR A 299 -19.05 10.71 2.60
C TYR A 299 -17.56 11.11 2.54
N GLY A 300 -16.87 11.05 3.68
CA GLY A 300 -15.44 11.31 3.80
C GLY A 300 -15.16 12.64 4.49
N ASP A 301 -14.03 12.71 5.19
CA ASP A 301 -13.51 13.96 5.75
C ASP A 301 -12.42 14.51 4.83
N ALA A 302 -12.75 15.52 4.02
CA ALA A 302 -11.88 16.09 3.00
C ALA A 302 -10.51 16.59 3.53
N GLU A 303 -10.42 16.94 4.81
CA GLU A 303 -9.19 17.44 5.43
C GLU A 303 -8.37 16.34 6.13
N ALA A 304 -8.98 15.19 6.42
CA ALA A 304 -8.30 14.11 7.14
C ALA A 304 -7.27 13.40 6.25
N PHE A 305 -6.11 13.10 6.84
CA PHE A 305 -5.01 12.34 6.23
C PHE A 305 -4.45 12.94 4.94
N ARG A 306 -4.48 14.28 4.81
CA ARG A 306 -3.71 14.94 3.74
C ARG A 306 -2.22 14.84 4.02
N PRO A 307 -1.39 14.63 2.98
CA PRO A 307 0.04 14.69 3.13
C PRO A 307 0.51 16.13 3.37
N ASP A 308 1.57 16.28 4.17
CA ASP A 308 2.34 17.50 4.21
C ASP A 308 2.88 17.83 2.80
N GLN A 309 2.74 19.08 2.37
CA GLN A 309 3.00 19.48 0.98
C GLN A 309 4.50 19.47 0.62
N GLY A 310 5.38 19.63 1.61
CA GLY A 310 6.83 19.61 1.37
C GLY A 310 7.40 18.19 1.38
N THR A 311 6.98 17.38 2.34
CA THR A 311 7.57 16.05 2.59
C THR A 311 6.79 14.91 1.94
N GLY A 312 5.48 15.08 1.74
CA GLY A 312 4.55 14.02 1.36
C GLY A 312 4.12 13.12 2.53
N LEU A 313 4.55 13.41 3.77
CA LEU A 313 4.25 12.58 4.94
C LEU A 313 2.78 12.70 5.34
N VAL A 314 2.16 11.56 5.67
CA VAL A 314 0.79 11.49 6.19
C VAL A 314 0.83 11.10 7.66
N ASP A 315 0.17 11.86 8.52
CA ASP A 315 -0.02 11.50 9.93
C ASP A 315 -1.11 10.41 10.06
N MET A 316 -0.67 9.17 10.27
CA MET A 316 -1.53 8.01 10.46
C MET A 316 -1.99 7.81 11.91
N SER A 317 -1.64 8.69 12.86
CA SER A 317 -1.98 8.52 14.28
C SER A 317 -3.49 8.52 14.58
N LYS A 318 -4.29 9.12 13.69
CA LYS A 318 -5.75 9.20 13.79
C LYS A 318 -6.48 8.08 13.06
N ASP A 319 -5.75 7.21 12.36
CA ASP A 319 -6.32 6.02 11.74
C ASP A 319 -6.59 4.96 12.82
N ARG A 320 -7.86 4.59 12.95
CA ARG A 320 -8.38 3.69 13.99
C ARG A 320 -9.00 2.42 13.39
N ASN A 321 -8.76 2.15 12.10
CA ASN A 321 -9.34 1.02 11.38
C ASN A 321 -10.88 1.03 11.39
N ILE A 322 -11.50 2.22 11.38
CA ILE A 322 -12.95 2.36 11.42
C ILE A 322 -13.48 2.42 9.98
N PRO A 323 -14.43 1.55 9.58
CA PRO A 323 -14.96 1.53 8.23
C PRO A 323 -15.78 2.78 7.91
N ARG A 324 -16.04 2.97 6.62
CA ARG A 324 -17.04 3.90 6.10
C ARG A 324 -18.42 3.57 6.68
N SER A 325 -19.17 4.60 7.10
CA SER A 325 -20.55 4.40 7.56
C SER A 325 -21.50 4.25 6.36
N PRO A 326 -22.52 3.38 6.45
CA PRO A 326 -23.51 3.21 5.38
C PRO A 326 -24.31 4.50 5.16
N ALA A 327 -24.47 4.87 3.89
CA ALA A 327 -25.37 5.96 3.50
C ALA A 327 -26.81 5.46 3.39
N ARG A 328 -26.99 4.18 3.03
CA ARG A 328 -28.29 3.52 2.88
C ARG A 328 -28.35 2.21 3.69
N PRO A 329 -29.54 1.79 4.15
CA PRO A 329 -29.72 0.48 4.76
C PRO A 329 -29.25 -0.65 3.83
N GLY A 330 -28.53 -1.63 4.38
CA GLY A 330 -28.00 -2.77 3.62
C GLY A 330 -26.60 -2.57 3.03
N GLU A 331 -26.06 -1.35 3.00
CA GLU A 331 -24.67 -1.12 2.62
C GLU A 331 -23.72 -1.62 3.72
N GLY A 332 -22.69 -2.38 3.32
CA GLY A 332 -21.58 -2.79 4.16
C GLY A 332 -20.26 -2.34 3.54
N TRP A 333 -19.37 -1.79 4.36
CA TRP A 333 -18.05 -1.33 3.94
C TRP A 333 -16.97 -1.99 4.79
N VAL A 334 -15.95 -2.55 4.16
CA VAL A 334 -14.75 -3.08 4.83
C VAL A 334 -13.89 -1.91 5.31
N ASN A 335 -13.16 -2.09 6.40
CA ASN A 335 -12.43 -1.01 7.05
C ASN A 335 -11.08 -0.66 6.42
N PHE A 336 -10.37 -1.63 5.85
CA PHE A 336 -9.11 -1.39 5.13
C PHE A 336 -8.78 -2.51 4.15
N ASP A 337 -7.80 -2.23 3.28
CA ASP A 337 -7.09 -3.22 2.47
C ASP A 337 -5.57 -2.94 2.55
N TYR A 338 -4.74 -4.00 2.47
CA TYR A 338 -3.28 -3.91 2.54
C TYR A 338 -2.61 -4.64 1.37
N GLY A 339 -1.76 -3.92 0.64
CA GLY A 339 -1.02 -4.44 -0.51
C GLY A 339 0.48 -4.49 -0.24
N TRP A 340 1.06 -5.69 -0.25
CA TRP A 340 2.50 -5.87 -0.14
C TRP A 340 3.19 -5.70 -1.49
N PHE A 341 4.09 -4.72 -1.59
CA PHE A 341 4.97 -4.51 -2.74
C PHE A 341 6.38 -5.09 -2.50
N GLY A 342 6.93 -4.90 -1.29
CA GLY A 342 8.30 -5.28 -0.98
C GLY A 342 9.31 -4.28 -1.52
N ALA A 343 10.18 -4.69 -2.45
CA ALA A 343 11.28 -3.88 -2.96
C ALA A 343 11.59 -4.15 -4.44
N GLN A 344 10.56 -4.36 -5.26
CA GLN A 344 10.76 -4.70 -6.68
C GLN A 344 11.52 -3.60 -7.44
N THR A 345 12.36 -4.02 -8.39
CA THR A 345 13.24 -3.13 -9.15
C THR A 345 12.63 -2.59 -10.43
N ALA A 346 11.48 -3.13 -10.87
CA ALA A 346 10.77 -2.66 -12.06
C ALA A 346 10.55 -1.14 -12.00
N ALA A 347 11.05 -0.41 -13.00
CA ALA A 347 11.00 1.06 -13.01
C ALA A 347 9.58 1.58 -13.23
N ASP A 348 8.84 0.95 -14.15
CA ASP A 348 7.43 1.25 -14.38
C ASP A 348 6.60 0.76 -13.20
N ALA A 349 5.87 1.68 -12.55
CA ALA A 349 4.97 1.37 -11.45
C ALA A 349 3.89 0.36 -11.89
N ASP A 350 3.40 0.48 -13.12
CA ASP A 350 2.30 -0.36 -13.62
C ASP A 350 2.70 -1.82 -13.83
N GLU A 351 4.00 -2.07 -13.96
CA GLU A 351 4.55 -3.43 -14.04
C GLU A 351 4.78 -4.08 -12.68
N THR A 352 4.71 -3.33 -11.59
CA THR A 352 4.89 -3.85 -10.23
C THR A 352 3.68 -4.68 -9.78
N THR A 353 3.95 -5.69 -8.95
CA THR A 353 2.93 -6.59 -8.39
C THR A 353 2.67 -6.26 -6.91
N TRP A 354 1.39 -6.23 -6.52
CA TRP A 354 0.91 -5.95 -5.17
C TRP A 354 0.13 -7.15 -4.67
N THR A 355 0.61 -7.75 -3.57
CA THR A 355 0.05 -8.99 -3.04
C THR A 355 -0.83 -8.71 -1.83
N HIS A 356 -2.08 -9.17 -1.84
CA HIS A 356 -3.09 -8.91 -0.80
C HIS A 356 -4.06 -10.09 -0.66
N GLY A 357 -4.59 -10.31 0.54
CA GLY A 357 -5.68 -11.27 0.77
C GLY A 357 -7.05 -10.63 0.63
N ASP A 358 -8.05 -11.37 0.19
CA ASP A 358 -9.44 -10.90 0.12
C ASP A 358 -10.05 -10.63 1.51
N HIS A 359 -10.05 -11.64 2.37
CA HIS A 359 -10.61 -11.60 3.71
C HIS A 359 -9.93 -12.66 4.57
N TYR A 360 -10.30 -12.73 5.86
CA TYR A 360 -9.75 -13.76 6.75
C TYR A 360 -10.17 -15.17 6.31
N HIS A 361 -9.38 -16.17 6.67
CA HIS A 361 -9.59 -17.55 6.23
C HIS A 361 -10.70 -18.22 7.07
N ALA A 362 -11.85 -18.50 6.46
CA ALA A 362 -12.98 -19.16 7.10
C ALA A 362 -13.57 -20.26 6.19
N PRO A 363 -12.79 -21.33 5.90
CA PRO A 363 -13.11 -22.30 4.85
C PRO A 363 -14.44 -23.04 5.08
N ASN A 364 -14.89 -23.12 6.34
CA ASN A 364 -16.09 -23.82 6.74
C ASN A 364 -17.29 -22.89 7.04
N SER A 365 -17.15 -21.58 6.81
CA SER A 365 -18.23 -20.60 6.99
C SER A 365 -18.75 -20.04 5.67
N GLY A 366 -19.78 -19.20 5.72
CA GLY A 366 -20.35 -18.55 4.53
C GLY A 366 -19.38 -17.59 3.82
N LEU A 367 -18.34 -17.12 4.53
CA LEU A 367 -17.29 -16.28 3.97
C LEU A 367 -16.33 -17.09 3.08
N GLY A 368 -16.10 -18.36 3.40
CA GLY A 368 -15.26 -19.26 2.62
C GLY A 368 -13.75 -19.06 2.85
N PRO A 369 -12.91 -19.80 2.10
CA PRO A 369 -11.47 -19.75 2.28
C PRO A 369 -10.90 -18.44 1.73
N MET A 370 -9.96 -17.86 2.47
CA MET A 370 -9.12 -16.75 1.99
C MET A 370 -8.44 -17.09 0.66
N HIS A 371 -8.50 -16.17 -0.28
CA HIS A 371 -7.68 -16.14 -1.49
C HIS A 371 -6.67 -15.01 -1.44
N VAL A 372 -5.47 -15.29 -1.96
CA VAL A 372 -4.42 -14.29 -2.13
C VAL A 372 -4.40 -13.83 -3.58
N HIS A 373 -4.49 -12.53 -3.76
CA HIS A 373 -4.41 -11.84 -5.03
C HIS A 373 -3.02 -11.26 -5.25
N GLU A 374 -2.53 -11.39 -6.48
CA GLU A 374 -1.30 -10.75 -6.94
C GLU A 374 -1.70 -9.82 -8.07
N SER A 375 -1.76 -8.51 -7.80
CA SER A 375 -2.37 -7.51 -8.68
C SER A 375 -1.32 -6.56 -9.25
N LYS A 376 -1.41 -6.21 -10.53
CA LYS A 376 -0.63 -5.09 -11.07
C LYS A 376 -1.00 -3.79 -10.37
N PHE A 377 -0.08 -2.81 -10.33
CA PHE A 377 -0.32 -1.57 -9.60
C PHE A 377 -1.63 -0.85 -9.99
N ARG A 378 -1.95 -0.74 -11.28
CA ARG A 378 -3.24 -0.14 -11.72
C ARG A 378 -4.47 -0.85 -11.16
N LYS A 379 -4.37 -2.16 -10.88
CA LYS A 379 -5.46 -2.94 -10.28
C LYS A 379 -5.55 -2.71 -8.78
N TRP A 380 -4.39 -2.57 -8.12
CA TRP A 380 -4.32 -2.18 -6.71
C TRP A 380 -4.85 -0.75 -6.50
N SER A 381 -4.24 0.25 -7.13
CA SER A 381 -4.58 1.68 -6.96
C SER A 381 -5.94 2.07 -7.52
N ALA A 382 -6.63 1.17 -8.23
CA ALA A 382 -8.05 1.37 -8.53
C ALA A 382 -8.89 1.44 -7.23
N GLY A 383 -8.52 0.68 -6.20
CA GLY A 383 -9.23 0.66 -4.92
C GLY A 383 -10.74 0.36 -5.05
N TYR A 384 -11.48 0.71 -4.01
CA TYR A 384 -12.93 0.47 -3.89
C TYR A 384 -13.68 1.73 -3.45
N ALA A 385 -15.01 1.68 -3.40
CA ALA A 385 -15.82 2.75 -2.83
C ALA A 385 -15.71 2.83 -1.29
N ASP A 386 -15.25 1.77 -0.64
CA ASP A 386 -14.96 1.66 0.80
C ASP A 386 -13.88 2.65 1.25
N PHE A 387 -12.91 2.90 0.37
CA PHE A 387 -11.68 3.61 0.69
C PHE A 387 -11.58 4.90 -0.10
N ASP A 388 -11.26 5.99 0.57
CA ASP A 388 -11.04 7.30 -0.05
C ASP A 388 -9.63 7.84 0.22
N ARG A 389 -8.80 7.08 0.93
CA ARG A 389 -7.38 7.36 1.17
C ARG A 389 -6.54 6.13 0.82
N GLY A 390 -5.37 6.40 0.24
CA GLY A 390 -4.32 5.43 0.00
C GLY A 390 -3.00 5.98 0.50
N THR A 391 -2.26 5.18 1.24
CA THR A 391 -0.91 5.54 1.73
C THR A 391 0.11 4.49 1.33
N TYR A 392 1.35 4.92 1.18
CA TYR A 392 2.51 4.11 0.84
C TYR A 392 3.50 4.17 1.98
N VAL A 393 3.64 3.06 2.68
CA VAL A 393 4.34 2.98 3.97
C VAL A 393 5.71 2.35 3.78
N ILE A 394 6.74 2.99 4.35
CA ILE A 394 8.09 2.45 4.38
C ILE A 394 8.34 1.77 5.72
N THR A 395 8.91 0.58 5.68
CA THR A 395 9.52 -0.08 6.85
C THR A 395 10.78 -0.83 6.45
N PHE A 396 11.38 -1.60 7.35
CA PHE A 396 12.61 -2.33 7.13
C PHE A 396 12.46 -3.82 7.42
N ILE A 397 13.18 -4.64 6.68
CA ILE A 397 13.38 -6.07 6.96
C ILE A 397 14.87 -6.41 6.85
N PRO A 398 15.34 -7.51 7.47
CA PRO A 398 16.70 -8.00 7.26
C PRO A 398 16.95 -8.38 5.79
N LYS A 399 18.15 -8.10 5.28
CA LYS A 399 18.59 -8.48 3.92
C LYS A 399 18.69 -10.00 3.73
N SER A 400 18.82 -10.76 4.82
CA SER A 400 18.80 -12.22 4.79
C SER A 400 17.44 -12.80 4.40
N TRP A 401 16.38 -11.99 4.41
CA TRP A 401 15.01 -12.39 4.08
C TRP A 401 14.71 -12.20 2.59
N ASN A 402 13.98 -13.14 1.99
CA ASN A 402 13.55 -13.05 0.57
C ASN A 402 12.06 -12.70 0.37
N THR A 403 11.40 -12.09 1.35
CA THR A 403 9.99 -11.67 1.26
C THR A 403 9.77 -10.40 0.42
N ALA A 404 10.85 -9.71 0.06
CA ALA A 404 10.86 -8.56 -0.85
C ALA A 404 11.96 -8.74 -1.93
N PRO A 405 11.79 -9.69 -2.86
CA PRO A 405 12.75 -9.91 -3.93
C PRO A 405 12.67 -8.80 -4.99
N ASP A 406 13.69 -8.71 -5.84
CA ASP A 406 13.78 -7.71 -6.91
C ASP A 406 12.67 -7.86 -7.96
N LYS A 407 12.16 -9.07 -8.15
CA LYS A 407 11.07 -9.39 -9.08
C LYS A 407 10.03 -10.27 -8.38
N VAL A 408 8.76 -9.90 -8.56
CA VAL A 408 7.60 -10.68 -8.11
C VAL A 408 6.78 -11.04 -9.34
N GLU A 409 6.62 -12.34 -9.58
CA GLU A 409 5.82 -12.87 -10.69
C GLU A 409 4.42 -13.23 -10.21
N GLN A 410 3.41 -12.84 -10.97
CA GLN A 410 2.02 -13.22 -10.73
C GLN A 410 1.80 -14.68 -11.15
N GLY A 411 1.09 -15.48 -10.37
CA GLY A 411 0.81 -16.86 -10.74
C GLY A 411 1.86 -17.87 -10.29
N TRP A 412 1.70 -19.10 -10.75
CA TRP A 412 2.64 -20.20 -10.57
C TRP A 412 2.36 -21.27 -11.63
N PRO A 413 3.38 -21.98 -12.13
CA PRO A 413 4.43 -21.41 -12.97
C PRO A 413 3.88 -20.75 -14.25
#